data_AF-A0AAF0ZAJ1-F1
#
_entry.id   AF-A0AAF0ZAJ1-F1
#
_cell.length_a   1.000
_cell.length_b   1.000
_cell.length_c   1.000
_cell.angle_alpha   90.00
_cell.angle_beta   90.00
_cell.angle_gamma   90.00
#
_symmetry.space_group_name_H-M   'P 1'
#
loop_
_entity.id
_entity.type
_entity.pdbx_description
1 polymer ?
#
loop_
_entity_poly.entity_id
_entity_poly.type
_entity_poly.pdbx_seq_one_letter_code
_entity_poly.pdbx_strand_id
1 'polypeptide(L)'
;MKKRLGDLYGQRTWIEYGFRQCRQELGWKDYRLTKIESIEKWWGLINSVYTMVSLQTKPLRELLFSEEEKKEEIEEKEQINSWKTSLKKIMMMIEPLILFWLITPWLKMVNSSGLLEELNNLLSITHGSKLYFPTG
;
A
#
# COMPACT_ATOMS: atom_id res chain seq x y z
N MET A 1 16.55 29.17 -15.62
CA MET A 1 17.46 28.48 -14.67
C MET A 1 16.90 28.42 -13.24
N LYS A 2 16.50 29.54 -12.63
CA LYS A 2 15.99 29.58 -11.24
C LYS A 2 14.73 28.73 -10.98
N LYS A 3 13.76 28.69 -11.92
CA LYS A 3 12.54 27.87 -11.79
C LYS A 3 12.85 26.36 -11.72
N ARG A 4 13.59 25.83 -12.72
CA ARG A 4 14.05 24.42 -12.72
C ARG A 4 14.82 24.03 -11.45
N LEU A 5 15.66 24.93 -10.94
CA LEU A 5 16.39 24.66 -9.69
C LEU A 5 15.43 24.58 -8.50
N GLY A 6 14.46 25.49 -8.40
CA GLY A 6 13.40 25.44 -7.39
C GLY A 6 12.58 24.15 -7.46
N ASP A 7 12.23 23.71 -8.67
CA ASP A 7 11.47 22.47 -8.88
C ASP A 7 12.27 21.25 -8.41
N LEU A 8 13.57 21.17 -8.73
CA LEU A 8 14.46 20.08 -8.27
C LEU A 8 14.63 20.06 -6.74
N TYR A 9 14.75 21.22 -6.10
CA TYR A 9 14.81 21.31 -4.63
C TYR A 9 13.49 20.94 -3.98
N GLY A 10 12.35 21.28 -4.59
CA GLY A 10 11.03 20.85 -4.17
C GLY A 10 10.87 19.33 -4.21
N GLN A 11 11.27 18.70 -5.32
CA GLN A 11 11.26 17.24 -5.47
C GLN A 11 12.15 16.54 -4.44
N ARG A 12 13.36 17.05 -4.22
CA ARG A 12 14.26 16.52 -3.18
C ARG A 12 13.62 16.60 -1.79
N THR A 13 13.03 17.74 -1.44
CA THR A 13 12.36 17.95 -0.15
C THR A 13 11.20 16.98 0.02
N TRP A 14 10.44 16.73 -1.05
CA TRP A 14 9.35 15.76 -1.06
C TRP A 14 9.85 14.32 -0.81
N ILE A 15 10.94 13.91 -1.45
CA ILE A 15 11.58 12.61 -1.22
C ILE A 15 12.05 12.48 0.23
N GLU A 16 12.73 13.50 0.77
CA GLU A 16 13.20 13.53 2.16
C GLU A 16 12.03 13.42 3.15
N TYR A 17 10.90 14.08 2.85
CA TYR A 17 9.68 13.99 3.63
C TYR A 17 9.07 12.58 3.60
N GLY A 18 8.96 11.96 2.42
CA GLY A 18 8.48 10.58 2.28
C GLY A 18 9.32 9.57 3.06
N PHE A 19 10.65 9.69 3.00
CA PHE A 19 11.57 8.86 3.79
C PHE A 19 11.43 9.07 5.30
N ARG A 20 11.15 10.31 5.75
CA ARG A 20 10.91 10.59 7.17
C ARG A 20 9.62 9.90 7.64
N GLN A 21 8.55 9.99 6.87
CA GLN A 21 7.28 9.36 7.21
C GLN A 21 7.37 7.83 7.18
N CYS A 22 8.05 7.26 6.18
CA CYS A 22 8.34 5.82 6.12
C CYS A 22 9.02 5.33 7.40
N ARG A 23 10.04 6.06 7.87
CA ARG A 23 10.75 5.71 9.11
C ARG A 23 9.88 5.76 10.36
N GLN A 24 8.94 6.69 10.43
CA GLN A 24 8.06 6.88 11.58
C GLN A 24 6.92 5.87 11.62
N GLU A 25 6.28 5.59 10.48
CA GLU A 25 5.05 4.79 10.41
C GLU A 25 5.33 3.29 10.25
N LEU A 26 6.42 2.89 9.58
CA LEU A 26 6.70 1.47 9.25
C LEU A 26 7.67 0.78 10.23
N GLY A 27 8.03 1.43 11.34
CA GLY A 27 8.89 0.80 12.36
C GLY A 27 10.31 0.49 11.83
N TRP A 28 10.92 1.44 11.12
CA TRP A 28 12.25 1.27 10.50
C TRP A 28 13.33 0.76 11.46
N LYS A 29 13.27 1.18 12.72
CA LYS A 29 14.17 0.75 13.79
C LYS A 29 13.45 -0.18 14.74
N ASP A 30 13.08 -1.37 14.27
CA ASP A 30 12.61 -2.42 15.16
C ASP A 30 13.81 -3.05 15.90
N TYR A 31 13.90 -2.79 17.20
CA TYR A 31 14.98 -3.24 18.07
C TYR A 31 14.98 -4.75 18.30
N ARG A 32 13.91 -5.45 17.90
CA ARG A 32 13.76 -6.90 18.06
C ARG A 32 14.52 -7.69 17.00
N LEU A 33 14.88 -7.06 15.88
CA LEU A 33 15.66 -7.65 14.80
C LEU A 33 17.16 -7.53 15.10
N THR A 34 17.77 -8.62 15.58
CA THR A 34 19.20 -8.65 15.95
C THR A 34 20.09 -9.34 14.92
N LYS A 35 19.52 -10.23 14.10
CA LYS A 35 20.25 -10.96 13.05
C LYS A 35 20.32 -10.13 11.77
N ILE A 36 21.51 -10.01 11.20
CA ILE A 36 21.77 -9.22 9.97
C ILE A 36 20.87 -9.68 8.81
N GLU A 37 20.75 -10.99 8.58
CA GLU A 37 19.89 -11.56 7.54
C GLU A 37 18.41 -11.15 7.70
N SER A 38 17.93 -11.03 8.94
CA SER A 38 16.56 -10.62 9.23
C SER A 38 16.38 -9.11 9.05
N ILE A 39 17.41 -8.31 9.33
CA ILE A 39 17.42 -6.86 9.10
C ILE A 39 17.35 -6.57 7.60
N GLU A 40 18.13 -7.28 6.77
CA GLU A 40 18.10 -7.10 5.31
C GLU A 40 16.73 -7.40 4.72
N LYS A 41 16.10 -8.51 5.14
CA LYS A 41 14.74 -8.87 4.73
C LYS A 41 13.72 -7.82 5.17
N TRP A 42 13.85 -7.31 6.39
CA TRP A 42 12.98 -6.26 6.91
C TRP A 42 13.10 -4.96 6.13
N TRP A 43 14.33 -4.53 5.82
CA TRP A 43 14.56 -3.37 4.96
C TRP A 43 14.07 -3.60 3.54
N GLY A 44 14.18 -4.82 3.00
CA GLY A 44 13.59 -5.19 1.71
C GLY A 44 12.08 -4.95 1.69
N LEU A 45 11.37 -5.37 2.74
CA LEU A 45 9.93 -5.13 2.90
C LEU A 45 9.59 -3.65 3.06
N ILE A 46 10.35 -2.90 3.86
CA ILE A 46 10.10 -1.46 4.02
C ILE A 46 10.31 -0.73 2.68
N ASN A 47 11.34 -1.09 1.92
CA ASN A 47 11.61 -0.48 0.61
C ASN A 47 10.52 -0.84 -0.41
N SER A 48 9.96 -2.06 -0.38
CA SER A 48 8.86 -2.43 -1.28
C SER A 48 7.56 -1.69 -0.94
N VAL A 49 7.25 -1.50 0.34
CA VAL A 49 6.10 -0.67 0.75
C VAL A 49 6.35 0.79 0.35
N TYR A 50 7.56 1.31 0.57
CA TYR A 50 7.92 2.66 0.16
C TYR A 50 7.74 2.86 -1.36
N THR A 51 8.20 1.92 -2.19
CA THR A 51 8.03 2.03 -3.65
C THR A 51 6.56 1.97 -4.05
N MET A 52 5.78 1.03 -3.48
CA MET A 52 4.35 0.90 -3.75
C MET A 52 3.57 2.17 -3.41
N VAL A 53 3.82 2.76 -2.23
CA VAL A 53 3.18 4.02 -1.81
C VAL A 53 3.61 5.16 -2.72
N SER A 54 4.90 5.22 -3.07
CA SER A 54 5.47 6.29 -3.90
C SER A 54 4.90 6.28 -5.32
N LEU A 55 4.63 5.10 -5.91
CA LEU A 55 3.98 4.97 -7.22
C LEU A 55 2.54 5.49 -7.24
N GLN A 56 1.86 5.52 -6.10
CA GLN A 56 0.51 6.08 -5.97
C GLN A 56 0.51 7.61 -5.78
N THR A 57 1.67 8.22 -5.58
CA THR A 57 1.78 9.67 -5.40
C THR A 57 1.86 10.40 -6.72
N LYS A 58 1.28 11.60 -6.77
CA LYS A 58 1.25 12.45 -7.97
C LYS A 58 2.59 12.63 -8.68
N PRO A 59 3.70 13.02 -8.04
CA PRO A 59 4.93 13.34 -8.77
C PRO A 59 5.50 12.14 -9.54
N LEU A 60 5.41 10.93 -9.00
CA LEU A 60 5.89 9.72 -9.69
C LEU A 60 4.84 9.18 -10.67
N ARG A 61 3.56 9.29 -10.34
CA ARG A 61 2.47 8.91 -11.23
C ARG A 61 2.49 9.78 -12.51
N GLU A 62 2.72 11.08 -12.38
CA GLU A 62 2.82 12.02 -13.50
C GLU A 62 4.06 11.77 -14.39
N LEU A 63 5.14 11.24 -13.81
CA LEU A 63 6.36 10.88 -14.55
C LEU A 63 6.26 9.54 -15.28
N LEU A 64 5.49 8.58 -14.75
CA LEU A 64 5.45 7.20 -15.24
C LEU A 64 4.25 6.92 -16.16
N PHE A 65 3.11 7.59 -15.96
CA PHE A 65 1.89 7.34 -16.72
C PHE A 65 1.57 8.50 -17.66
N SER A 66 1.39 8.19 -18.96
CA SER A 66 1.09 9.17 -20.01
C SER A 66 -0.32 9.76 -19.87
N GLU A 67 -0.61 10.88 -20.54
CA GLU A 67 -1.88 11.61 -20.47
C GLU A 67 -3.13 10.80 -20.89
N GLU A 68 -2.95 9.68 -21.57
CA GLU A 68 -4.04 8.84 -22.05
C GLU A 68 -4.64 7.94 -20.95
N GLU A 69 -3.82 7.43 -20.02
CA GLU A 69 -4.29 6.69 -18.83
C GLU A 69 -4.80 7.63 -17.72
N LYS A 70 -4.62 8.95 -17.88
CA LYS A 70 -5.10 9.95 -16.92
C LYS A 70 -6.63 10.13 -16.99
N LYS A 71 -7.27 9.89 -18.14
CA LYS A 71 -8.70 10.23 -18.32
C LYS A 71 -9.69 9.24 -17.67
N GLU A 72 -9.35 7.96 -17.54
CA GLU A 72 -10.28 6.96 -16.99
C GLU A 72 -10.28 6.90 -15.45
N GLU A 73 -9.20 7.33 -14.77
CA GLU A 73 -9.10 7.27 -13.30
C GLU A 73 -9.31 8.61 -12.57
N ILE A 74 -9.33 9.75 -13.27
CA ILE A 74 -9.36 11.09 -12.63
C ILE A 74 -10.72 11.45 -12.01
N GLU A 75 -11.82 10.79 -12.39
CA GLU A 75 -13.15 11.19 -11.90
C GLU A 75 -13.47 10.78 -10.46
N GLU A 76 -12.76 9.82 -9.82
CA GLU A 76 -13.29 9.26 -8.56
C GLU A 76 -12.42 9.24 -7.32
N LYS A 77 -11.14 9.61 -7.33
CA LYS A 77 -10.32 9.49 -6.09
C LYS A 77 -9.59 10.76 -5.73
N GLU A 78 -10.16 11.43 -4.73
CA GLU A 78 -9.59 12.48 -3.87
C GLU A 78 -8.10 12.67 -4.07
N GLN A 79 -7.77 13.87 -4.50
CA GLN A 79 -6.45 14.44 -4.69
C GLN A 79 -5.47 14.04 -3.55
N ILE A 80 -4.77 12.92 -3.71
CA ILE A 80 -3.85 12.40 -2.69
C ILE A 80 -2.58 13.26 -2.69
N ASN A 81 -2.46 14.11 -1.68
CA ASN A 81 -1.42 15.14 -1.63
C ASN A 81 -0.20 14.74 -0.79
N SER A 82 -0.31 13.72 0.05
CA SER A 82 0.74 13.34 1.02
C SER A 82 1.02 11.84 1.02
N TRP A 83 2.30 11.48 1.19
CA TRP A 83 2.76 10.09 1.26
C TRP A 83 2.05 9.33 2.40
N LYS A 84 1.84 9.96 3.56
CA LYS A 84 1.08 9.39 4.68
C LYS A 84 -0.38 9.09 4.36
N THR A 85 -1.05 9.92 3.56
CA THR A 85 -2.44 9.67 3.17
C THR A 85 -2.54 8.49 2.20
N SER A 86 -1.59 8.36 1.26
CA SER A 86 -1.47 7.18 0.39
C SER A 86 -1.26 5.91 1.21
N LEU A 87 -0.33 5.95 2.17
CA LEU A 87 -0.06 4.84 3.07
C LEU A 87 -1.32 4.42 3.85
N LYS A 88 -2.04 5.38 4.46
CA LYS A 88 -3.27 5.10 5.20
C LYS A 88 -4.33 4.43 4.31
N LYS A 89 -4.48 4.88 3.07
CA LYS A 89 -5.41 4.28 2.10
C LYS A 89 -5.06 2.83 1.79
N ILE A 90 -3.78 2.55 1.53
CA ILE A 90 -3.28 1.18 1.35
C ILE A 90 -3.54 0.35 2.60
N MET A 91 -3.28 0.88 3.80
CA MET A 91 -3.53 0.15 5.06
C MET A 91 -5.01 -0.18 5.21
N MET A 92 -5.91 0.76 4.94
CA MET A 92 -7.36 0.51 4.96
C MET A 92 -7.79 -0.54 3.93
N MET A 93 -7.08 -0.64 2.80
CA MET A 93 -7.33 -1.70 1.82
C MET A 93 -6.87 -3.08 2.31
N ILE A 94 -5.78 -3.13 3.07
CA ILE A 94 -5.17 -4.38 3.55
C ILE A 94 -5.86 -4.91 4.83
N GLU A 95 -6.37 -4.02 5.68
CA GLU A 95 -7.02 -4.36 6.94
C GLU A 95 -8.11 -5.45 6.85
N PRO A 96 -9.10 -5.37 5.94
CA PRO A 96 -10.11 -6.43 5.79
C PRO A 96 -9.51 -7.75 5.29
N LEU A 97 -8.42 -7.72 4.51
CA LEU A 97 -7.69 -8.92 4.12
C LEU A 97 -7.06 -9.58 5.35
N ILE A 98 -6.38 -8.81 6.21
CA ILE A 98 -5.75 -9.35 7.43
C ILE A 98 -6.80 -10.01 8.33
N LEU A 99 -7.94 -9.34 8.56
CA LEU A 99 -9.04 -9.89 9.35
C LEU A 99 -9.58 -11.18 8.74
N PHE A 100 -9.76 -11.20 7.42
CA PHE A 100 -10.18 -12.41 6.70
C PHE A 100 -9.19 -13.57 6.89
N TRP A 101 -7.88 -13.31 6.72
CA TRP A 101 -6.82 -14.30 6.93
C TRP A 101 -6.76 -14.81 8.38
N LEU A 102 -7.04 -13.95 9.36
CA LEU A 102 -7.06 -14.32 10.77
C LEU A 102 -8.26 -15.23 11.13
N ILE A 103 -9.40 -15.01 10.46
CA ILE A 103 -10.64 -15.78 10.67
C ILE A 103 -10.63 -17.11 9.89
N THR A 104 -9.84 -17.24 8.82
CA THR A 104 -9.84 -18.43 7.95
C THR A 104 -9.57 -19.75 8.69
N PRO A 105 -8.61 -19.85 9.64
CA PRO A 105 -8.38 -21.08 10.40
C PRO A 105 -9.59 -21.49 11.24
N TRP A 106 -10.31 -20.52 11.80
CA TRP A 106 -11.51 -20.76 12.61
C TRP A 106 -12.69 -21.21 11.75
N LEU A 107 -12.83 -20.64 10.55
CA LEU A 107 -13.84 -21.08 9.59
C LEU A 107 -13.64 -22.54 9.15
N LYS A 108 -12.40 -22.98 8.99
CA LYS A 108 -12.08 -24.39 8.71
C LYS A 108 -12.50 -25.33 9.85
N MET A 109 -12.47 -24.86 11.10
CA MET A 109 -12.94 -25.66 12.24
C MET A 109 -14.47 -25.74 12.35
N VAL A 110 -15.18 -24.71 11.88
CA VAL A 110 -16.64 -24.60 11.97
C VAL A 110 -17.36 -25.27 10.78
N ASN A 111 -16.63 -25.69 9.74
CA ASN A 111 -17.18 -26.31 8.51
C ASN A 111 -18.26 -25.47 7.80
N SER A 112 -18.22 -24.14 7.95
CA SER A 112 -19.16 -23.22 7.29
C SER A 112 -18.58 -22.71 5.97
N SER A 113 -18.69 -23.52 4.91
CA SER A 113 -18.30 -23.11 3.55
C SER A 113 -19.01 -21.84 3.09
N GLY A 114 -20.29 -21.68 3.46
CA GLY A 114 -21.09 -20.49 3.10
C GLY A 114 -20.59 -19.18 3.71
N LEU A 115 -20.03 -19.20 4.92
CA LEU A 115 -19.53 -17.98 5.58
C LEU A 115 -18.25 -17.47 4.90
N LEU A 116 -17.43 -18.40 4.39
CA LEU A 116 -16.23 -18.06 3.62
C LEU A 116 -16.59 -17.47 2.25
N GLU A 117 -17.65 -17.99 1.60
CA GLU A 117 -18.16 -17.47 0.34
C GLU A 117 -18.78 -16.07 0.51
N GLU A 118 -19.58 -15.85 1.55
CA GLU A 118 -20.16 -14.55 1.89
C GLU A 118 -19.08 -13.50 2.20
N LEU A 119 -18.04 -13.86 2.97
CA LEU A 119 -16.91 -12.97 3.21
C LEU A 119 -16.14 -12.62 1.93
N ASN A 120 -15.97 -13.57 1.01
CA ASN A 120 -15.31 -13.33 -0.27
C ASN A 120 -16.17 -12.42 -1.17
N ASN A 121 -17.50 -12.58 -1.13
CA ASN A 121 -18.42 -11.68 -1.81
C ASN A 121 -18.35 -10.26 -1.22
N LEU A 122 -18.27 -10.12 0.10
CA LEU A 122 -18.13 -8.82 0.78
C LEU A 122 -16.79 -8.14 0.45
N LEU A 123 -15.71 -8.91 0.39
CA LEU A 123 -14.40 -8.44 -0.12
C LEU A 123 -14.48 -8.01 -1.59
N SER A 124 -15.25 -8.73 -2.41
CA SER A 124 -15.42 -8.37 -3.82
C SER A 124 -16.19 -7.07 -4.02
N ILE A 125 -17.17 -6.77 -3.17
CA ILE A 125 -17.92 -5.51 -3.20
C ILE A 125 -17.04 -4.34 -2.74
N THR A 126 -16.18 -4.56 -1.75
CA THR A 126 -15.33 -3.50 -1.16
C THR A 126 -14.08 -3.19 -1.97
N HIS A 127 -13.49 -4.20 -2.63
CA HIS A 127 -12.21 -4.05 -3.34
C HIS A 127 -12.31 -4.27 -4.86
N GLY A 128 -13.47 -4.67 -5.39
CA GLY A 128 -13.63 -5.01 -6.80
C GLY A 128 -12.92 -6.30 -7.22
N SER A 129 -12.39 -7.07 -6.26
CA SER A 129 -11.58 -8.27 -6.52
C SER A 129 -12.13 -9.49 -5.76
N LYS A 130 -12.35 -10.61 -6.46
CA LYS A 130 -12.63 -11.91 -5.84
C LYS A 130 -11.32 -12.65 -5.60
N LEU A 131 -11.10 -13.10 -4.37
CA LEU A 131 -9.96 -13.97 -4.07
C LEU A 131 -10.30 -15.39 -4.52
N TYR A 132 -9.46 -15.97 -5.38
CA TYR A 132 -9.65 -17.36 -5.79
C TYR A 132 -9.05 -18.29 -4.74
N PHE A 133 -9.86 -19.21 -4.22
CA PHE A 133 -9.39 -20.26 -3.34
C PHE A 133 -9.53 -21.60 -4.06
N PRO A 134 -8.45 -22.41 -4.15
CA PRO A 134 -8.58 -23.79 -4.57
C PRO A 134 -9.33 -24.52 -3.46
N THR A 135 -10.64 -24.67 -3.63
CA THR A 135 -11.42 -25.67 -2.89
C THR A 135 -10.82 -27.03 -3.25
N GLY A 136 -10.19 -27.68 -2.27
CA GLY A 136 -9.91 -29.11 -2.34
C GLY A 136 -11.21 -29.91 -2.26
#